data_AF-A0A3Q3E155-F1
#
_entry.id   AF-A0A3Q3E155-F1
#
_cell.length_a   1.000
_cell.length_b   1.000
_cell.length_c   1.000
_cell.angle_alpha   90.00
_cell.angle_beta   90.00
_cell.angle_gamma   90.00
#
_symmetry.space_group_name_H-M   'P 1'
#
loop_
_entity.id
_entity.type
_entity.pdbx_description
1 polymer ?
#
loop_
_entity_poly.entity_id
_entity_poly.type
_entity_poly.pdbx_seq_one_letter_code
_entity_poly.pdbx_strand_id
1 'polypeptide(L)'
;MFHIISRPSLPSGTSMRSQNSGQPTSNLSARTPKRPRKRRANFPVEKLMEQFLEQSAQAEDNFYQVEERRLQAEDRRREMEHARELQMLQMLGQMFSSVSSAAAPSKASPPAARAPVNSSASSSPSCPRGQSGQVKHPSPRRDCFTQQSRLSTSAPQALVFDRYYSLGSTSHRGMDDDLLSLVKNTIPPLTSKKHKGQDGRIGIIGGCQDYTGAPYFAAISALKAGADLSHVFCTKEAAPVIKSYSPELIVHPVLDSPNAVEEIEKWLPRLHSLVVGPGLGREGLLLKTVKEVIEKSKTRDIPIVIDADGLWLVTQQPSVIQGYHKGILTPNIMEFTRLYQALNREPMDSSDHQHSLMQLSVAMGNLTVVLKGEQDVITDGSKVFTCSLEGSGRRCGGQGDLLSGSMGVFAHWAHSASAAGVIRSVNPSVVAAYGACSLTRQCNSQAFQRHGRSTTTSDMIQEIGSAFKKLFES
;
A
#
# COMPACT_ATOMS: atom_id res chain seq x y z
N MET A 1 -64.50 -2.78 -39.29
CA MET A 1 -63.96 -1.57 -39.95
C MET A 1 -62.44 -1.71 -39.97
N PHE A 2 -61.92 -2.46 -40.95
CA PHE A 2 -61.30 -1.99 -42.23
C PHE A 2 -59.89 -1.44 -41.98
N HIS A 3 -58.76 -1.93 -42.52
CA HIS A 3 -58.37 -2.92 -43.55
C HIS A 3 -56.92 -3.40 -43.19
N ILE A 4 -56.52 -4.69 -43.09
CA ILE A 4 -56.08 -5.71 -44.10
C ILE A 4 -55.11 -5.12 -45.17
N ILE A 5 -53.89 -5.61 -45.48
CA ILE A 5 -53.47 -6.81 -46.28
C ILE A 5 -51.91 -6.82 -46.33
N SER A 6 -51.18 -7.83 -45.83
CA SER A 6 -50.68 -9.09 -46.45
C SER A 6 -49.41 -9.01 -47.34
N ARG A 7 -48.43 -9.88 -47.04
CA ARG A 7 -47.38 -10.41 -47.96
C ARG A 7 -48.02 -11.30 -49.04
N PRO A 8 -47.36 -11.58 -50.19
CA PRO A 8 -46.61 -12.87 -50.33
C PRO A 8 -45.41 -12.82 -51.34
N SER A 9 -44.33 -13.59 -51.13
CA SER A 9 -43.89 -14.84 -51.80
C SER A 9 -43.14 -14.73 -53.16
N LEU A 10 -42.01 -15.44 -53.23
CA LEU A 10 -41.12 -15.73 -54.38
C LEU A 10 -41.83 -16.35 -55.60
N PRO A 11 -41.14 -16.38 -56.76
CA PRO A 11 -40.89 -17.68 -57.39
C PRO A 11 -39.45 -17.90 -57.89
N SER A 12 -39.09 -19.18 -57.91
CA SER A 12 -37.92 -19.83 -58.53
C SER A 12 -38.00 -19.87 -60.06
N GLY A 13 -36.85 -19.84 -60.74
CA GLY A 13 -36.77 -20.07 -62.19
C GLY A 13 -35.34 -20.32 -62.68
N THR A 14 -35.17 -21.44 -63.38
CA THR A 14 -33.97 -22.20 -63.74
C THR A 14 -33.27 -21.76 -65.04
N SER A 15 -31.95 -22.06 -65.10
CA SER A 15 -31.18 -22.58 -66.25
C SER A 15 -30.99 -21.72 -67.52
N MET A 16 -29.73 -21.57 -67.96
CA MET A 16 -29.26 -22.07 -69.27
C MET A 16 -27.75 -21.77 -69.49
N ARG A 17 -27.12 -22.63 -70.27
CA ARG A 17 -25.67 -22.83 -70.46
C ARG A 17 -25.39 -22.81 -71.98
N SER A 18 -24.39 -22.08 -72.46
CA SER A 18 -23.65 -22.33 -73.74
C SER A 18 -22.48 -21.33 -73.84
N GLN A 19 -21.21 -21.72 -73.77
CA GLN A 19 -20.32 -22.34 -74.78
C GLN A 19 -19.99 -21.51 -76.04
N ASN A 20 -18.68 -21.23 -76.18
CA ASN A 20 -17.82 -21.08 -77.38
C ASN A 20 -18.12 -19.92 -78.36
N SER A 21 -17.18 -19.24 -79.03
CA SER A 21 -15.79 -19.51 -79.46
C SER A 21 -15.19 -18.25 -80.15
N GLY A 22 -13.86 -18.12 -80.21
CA GLY A 22 -13.17 -17.52 -81.38
C GLY A 22 -12.42 -16.19 -81.22
N GLN A 23 -11.09 -16.27 -81.20
CA GLN A 23 -10.03 -15.22 -81.27
C GLN A 23 -9.93 -14.49 -82.65
N PRO A 24 -8.92 -13.63 -82.97
CA PRO A 24 -7.84 -12.97 -82.18
C PRO A 24 -7.64 -11.46 -82.47
N THR A 25 -6.89 -10.73 -81.60
CA THR A 25 -5.83 -9.79 -82.04
C THR A 25 -4.79 -9.57 -80.94
N SER A 26 -3.55 -9.48 -81.38
CA SER A 26 -2.28 -9.41 -80.65
C SER A 26 -1.97 -8.02 -80.07
N ASN A 27 -1.30 -7.97 -78.91
CA ASN A 27 -0.03 -7.25 -78.73
C ASN A 27 0.62 -7.46 -77.34
N LEU A 28 1.76 -8.16 -77.37
CA LEU A 28 3.04 -7.94 -76.66
C LEU A 28 3.06 -7.30 -75.25
N SER A 29 3.52 -8.05 -74.24
CA SER A 29 4.92 -7.97 -73.70
C SER A 29 5.06 -8.41 -72.22
N ALA A 30 5.90 -9.43 -72.03
CA ALA A 30 6.80 -9.73 -70.91
C ALA A 30 6.32 -9.84 -69.44
N ARG A 31 6.37 -11.08 -68.87
CA ARG A 31 7.21 -11.40 -67.67
C ARG A 31 7.21 -12.89 -67.26
N THR A 32 8.42 -13.47 -67.27
CA THR A 32 9.05 -14.54 -66.44
C THR A 32 8.39 -15.92 -66.20
N PRO A 33 9.18 -17.03 -66.28
CA PRO A 33 8.68 -18.40 -66.12
C PRO A 33 8.44 -18.81 -64.66
N LYS A 34 7.33 -19.51 -64.42
CA LYS A 34 6.98 -20.11 -63.12
C LYS A 34 7.97 -21.23 -62.74
N ARG A 35 8.62 -21.11 -61.59
CA ARG A 35 9.38 -22.20 -60.92
C ARG A 35 8.41 -23.26 -60.38
N PRO A 36 8.79 -24.55 -60.36
CA PRO A 36 7.91 -25.62 -59.87
C PRO A 36 7.79 -25.57 -58.34
N ARG A 37 6.57 -25.76 -57.83
CA ARG A 37 6.31 -25.95 -56.39
C ARG A 37 7.00 -27.23 -55.91
N LYS A 38 8.12 -27.10 -55.19
CA LYS A 38 8.66 -28.19 -54.35
C LYS A 38 7.64 -28.48 -53.24
N ARG A 39 7.09 -29.71 -53.23
CA ARG A 39 6.42 -30.29 -52.06
C ARG A 39 7.40 -30.22 -50.88
N ARG A 40 7.07 -29.46 -49.83
CA ARG A 40 7.76 -29.60 -48.54
C ARG A 40 7.38 -30.96 -47.97
N ALA A 41 8.39 -31.78 -47.73
CA ALA A 41 8.25 -33.04 -47.02
C ALA A 41 7.74 -32.78 -45.61
N ASN A 42 6.82 -33.63 -45.14
CA ASN A 42 6.41 -33.68 -43.74
C ASN A 42 7.65 -33.96 -42.88
N PHE A 43 8.10 -32.98 -42.10
CA PHE A 43 8.97 -33.25 -40.95
C PHE A 43 8.11 -33.96 -39.89
N PRO A 44 8.49 -35.15 -39.40
CA PRO A 44 7.71 -35.87 -38.40
C PRO A 44 7.66 -35.05 -37.11
N VAL A 45 6.46 -34.81 -36.58
CA VAL A 45 6.22 -34.10 -35.32
C VAL A 45 7.03 -34.70 -34.16
N GLU A 46 7.33 -36.00 -34.23
CA GLU A 46 8.17 -36.74 -33.28
C GLU A 46 9.58 -36.14 -33.15
N LYS A 47 10.23 -35.74 -34.24
CA LYS A 47 11.57 -35.13 -34.17
C LYS A 47 11.58 -33.74 -33.53
N LEU A 48 10.49 -32.98 -33.68
CA LEU A 48 10.34 -31.68 -33.03
C LEU A 48 10.09 -31.85 -31.53
N MET A 49 9.34 -32.88 -31.15
CA MET A 49 9.09 -33.22 -29.75
C MET A 49 10.39 -33.66 -29.07
N GLU A 50 11.19 -34.51 -29.72
CA GLU A 50 12.49 -34.97 -29.22
C GLU A 50 13.46 -33.80 -29.03
N GLN A 51 13.54 -32.89 -30.01
CA GLN A 51 14.34 -31.66 -29.87
C GLN A 51 13.86 -30.73 -28.75
N PHE A 52 12.55 -30.63 -28.53
CA PHE A 52 12.00 -29.82 -27.44
C PHE A 52 12.34 -30.41 -26.07
N LEU A 53 12.24 -31.73 -25.93
CA LEU A 53 12.60 -32.44 -24.69
C LEU A 53 14.09 -32.32 -24.40
N GLU A 54 14.95 -32.45 -25.40
CA GLU A 54 16.41 -32.24 -25.23
C GLU A 54 16.73 -30.80 -24.83
N GLN A 55 16.08 -29.80 -25.42
CA GLN A 55 16.28 -28.40 -25.04
C GLN A 55 15.78 -28.11 -23.62
N SER A 56 14.68 -28.73 -23.20
CA SER A 56 14.16 -28.60 -21.83
C SER A 56 15.11 -29.22 -20.81
N ALA A 57 15.62 -30.42 -21.07
CA ALA A 57 16.59 -31.09 -20.20
C ALA A 57 17.89 -30.27 -20.07
N GLN A 58 18.41 -29.74 -21.18
CA GLN A 58 19.58 -28.86 -21.16
C GLN A 58 19.34 -27.55 -20.39
N ALA A 59 18.13 -27.01 -20.45
CA ALA A 59 17.77 -25.80 -19.69
C ALA A 59 17.72 -26.08 -18.17
N GLU A 60 17.18 -27.24 -17.78
CA GLU A 60 17.17 -27.68 -16.38
C GLU A 60 18.59 -27.89 -15.84
N ASP A 61 19.45 -28.60 -16.57
CA ASP A 61 20.85 -28.81 -16.17
C ASP A 61 21.62 -27.50 -16.02
N ASN A 62 21.42 -26.55 -16.96
CA ASN A 62 22.02 -25.22 -16.87
C ASN A 62 21.51 -24.44 -15.65
N PHE A 63 20.22 -24.55 -15.33
CA PHE A 63 19.64 -23.94 -14.15
C PHE A 63 20.26 -24.49 -12.86
N TYR A 64 20.39 -25.82 -12.74
CA TYR A 64 21.03 -26.45 -11.59
C TYR A 64 22.49 -26.03 -11.43
N GLN A 65 23.26 -25.95 -12.51
CA GLN A 65 24.66 -25.50 -12.45
C GLN A 65 24.80 -24.04 -12.02
N VAL A 66 23.88 -23.16 -12.45
CA VAL A 66 23.87 -21.75 -12.04
C VAL A 66 23.52 -21.63 -10.56
N GLU A 67 22.52 -22.39 -10.09
CA GLU A 67 22.10 -22.36 -8.69
C GLU A 67 23.18 -22.95 -7.76
N GLU A 68 23.87 -24.00 -8.18
CA GLU A 68 25.00 -24.56 -7.43
C GLU A 68 26.15 -23.54 -7.30
N ARG A 69 26.49 -22.83 -8.39
CA ARG A 69 27.48 -21.74 -8.34
C ARG A 69 27.05 -20.59 -7.43
N ARG A 70 25.74 -20.29 -7.38
CA ARG A 70 25.17 -19.25 -6.51
C ARG A 70 25.30 -19.66 -5.04
N LEU A 71 24.94 -20.89 -4.69
CA LEU A 71 25.08 -21.44 -3.34
C LEU A 71 26.55 -21.45 -2.88
N GLN A 72 27.47 -21.92 -3.73
CA GLN A 72 28.90 -21.88 -3.43
C GLN A 72 29.43 -20.45 -3.23
N ALA A 73 28.88 -19.45 -3.94
CA ALA A 73 29.27 -18.05 -3.75
C ALA A 73 28.73 -17.47 -2.43
N GLU A 74 27.53 -17.88 -2.01
CA GLU A 74 26.96 -17.50 -0.71
C GLU A 74 27.74 -18.13 0.46
N ASP A 75 28.10 -19.41 0.36
CA ASP A 75 28.88 -20.08 1.41
C ASP A 75 30.26 -19.47 1.55
N ARG A 76 30.95 -19.15 0.44
CA ARG A 76 32.21 -18.39 0.49
C ARG A 76 32.06 -17.01 1.16
N ARG A 77 30.92 -16.34 0.96
CA ARG A 77 30.66 -15.05 1.65
C ARG A 77 30.49 -15.23 3.15
N ARG A 78 29.72 -16.25 3.58
CA ARG A 78 29.55 -16.58 5.00
C ARG A 78 30.88 -16.95 5.66
N GLU A 79 31.72 -17.74 4.98
CA GLU A 79 33.06 -18.07 5.46
C GLU A 79 33.94 -16.82 5.61
N MET A 80 33.91 -15.90 4.64
CA MET A 80 34.64 -14.63 4.74
C MET A 80 34.13 -13.73 5.87
N GLU A 81 32.82 -13.67 6.11
CA GLU A 81 32.23 -12.93 7.22
C GLU A 81 32.64 -13.53 8.57
N HIS A 82 32.53 -14.85 8.71
CA HIS A 82 32.96 -15.56 9.93
C HIS A 82 34.46 -15.40 10.19
N ALA A 83 35.30 -15.41 9.15
CA ALA A 83 36.72 -15.15 9.26
C ALA A 83 37.02 -13.71 9.74
N ARG A 84 36.25 -12.71 9.27
CA ARG A 84 36.36 -11.32 9.74
C ARG A 84 35.95 -11.16 11.20
N GLU A 85 34.88 -11.83 11.62
CA GLU A 85 34.43 -11.83 13.01
C GLU A 85 35.48 -12.43 13.94
N LEU A 86 36.05 -13.59 13.56
CA LEU A 86 37.16 -14.20 14.30
C LEU A 86 38.39 -13.29 14.38
N GLN A 87 38.73 -12.60 13.28
CA GLN A 87 39.85 -11.66 13.26
C GLN A 87 39.60 -10.45 14.19
N MET A 88 38.37 -9.92 14.23
CA MET A 88 38.01 -8.85 15.16
C MET A 88 38.09 -9.32 16.62
N LEU A 89 37.61 -10.53 16.92
CA LEU A 89 37.71 -11.11 18.27
C LEU A 89 39.16 -11.32 18.69
N GLN A 90 40.03 -11.74 17.77
CA GLN A 90 41.46 -11.89 18.03
C GLN A 90 42.15 -10.54 18.29
N MET A 91 41.83 -9.49 17.51
CA MET A 91 42.31 -8.12 17.79
C MET A 91 41.83 -7.61 19.14
N LEU A 92 40.57 -7.84 19.49
CA LEU A 92 40.04 -7.47 20.81
C LEU A 92 40.83 -8.19 21.92
N GLY A 93 41.04 -9.50 21.78
CA GLY A 93 41.82 -10.29 22.72
C GLY A 93 43.25 -9.77 22.90
N GLN A 94 43.91 -9.37 21.81
CA GLN A 94 45.24 -8.75 21.87
C GLN A 94 45.22 -7.40 22.60
N MET A 95 44.22 -6.55 22.36
CA MET A 95 44.05 -5.28 23.08
C MET A 95 43.81 -5.47 24.58
N PHE A 96 43.06 -6.50 24.99
CA PHE A 96 42.89 -6.79 26.43
C PHE A 96 44.15 -7.39 27.06
N SER A 97 44.91 -8.20 26.32
CA SER A 97 46.18 -8.76 26.81
C SER A 97 47.29 -7.72 27.00
N SER A 98 47.31 -6.64 26.20
CA SER A 98 48.27 -5.55 26.35
C SER A 98 47.96 -4.65 27.56
N VAL A 99 46.68 -4.54 27.94
CA VAL A 99 46.24 -3.81 29.15
C VAL A 99 46.61 -4.57 30.44
N SER A 100 46.63 -5.90 30.42
CA SER A 100 47.06 -6.71 31.59
C SER A 100 48.59 -6.77 31.80
N SER A 101 49.40 -6.41 30.79
CA SER A 101 50.87 -6.43 30.88
C SER A 101 51.47 -5.17 31.54
N ALA A 102 50.70 -4.09 31.65
CA ALA A 102 51.18 -2.79 32.17
C ALA A 102 51.21 -2.66 33.70
N ALA A 103 50.94 -3.74 34.46
CA ALA A 103 50.85 -3.69 35.93
C ALA A 103 51.72 -4.78 36.59
N ALA A 104 53.04 -4.52 36.70
CA ALA A 104 53.90 -5.22 37.64
C ALA A 104 55.00 -4.28 38.16
N PRO A 105 55.06 -3.96 39.48
CA PRO A 105 56.17 -3.23 40.05
C PRO A 105 57.27 -4.19 40.54
N SER A 106 58.53 -3.79 40.33
CA SER A 106 59.73 -4.49 40.78
C SER A 106 59.94 -4.36 42.30
N LYS A 107 60.35 -5.46 42.93
CA LYS A 107 60.78 -5.52 44.34
C LYS A 107 62.25 -5.14 44.48
N ALA A 108 62.56 -4.31 45.48
CA ALA A 108 63.84 -4.29 46.17
C ALA A 108 63.64 -3.90 47.66
N SER A 109 64.41 -4.51 48.54
CA SER A 109 64.44 -4.44 50.01
C SER A 109 65.91 -4.52 50.47
N PRO A 110 66.36 -4.29 51.74
CA PRO A 110 65.76 -3.81 53.03
C PRO A 110 66.73 -2.76 53.73
N PRO A 111 66.91 -2.58 55.08
CA PRO A 111 66.19 -3.01 56.31
C PRO A 111 65.98 -1.95 57.45
N ALA A 112 65.07 -2.30 58.36
CA ALA A 112 64.97 -2.12 59.84
C ALA A 112 65.42 -0.85 60.63
N ALA A 113 64.48 -0.35 61.46
CA ALA A 113 64.56 -0.11 62.94
C ALA A 113 64.27 1.32 63.51
N ARG A 114 63.52 1.30 64.62
CA ARG A 114 63.37 2.26 65.76
C ARG A 114 62.34 3.43 65.70
N ALA A 115 61.56 3.49 66.79
CA ALA A 115 60.76 4.63 67.31
C ALA A 115 61.61 5.53 68.25
N PRO A 116 61.08 6.52 69.01
CA PRO A 116 59.99 7.52 68.85
C PRO A 116 60.50 8.98 69.11
N VAL A 117 59.61 9.97 69.37
CA VAL A 117 59.73 11.18 70.26
C VAL A 117 59.44 12.57 69.62
N ASN A 118 58.48 13.28 70.26
CA ASN A 118 58.23 14.75 70.50
C ASN A 118 58.63 15.83 69.45
N SER A 119 58.00 17.00 69.29
CA SER A 119 57.39 17.95 70.24
C SER A 119 56.66 19.11 69.54
N SER A 120 55.66 19.67 70.26
CA SER A 120 55.36 21.10 70.51
C SER A 120 54.73 22.05 69.46
N ALA A 121 53.54 22.55 69.85
CA ALA A 121 53.10 23.96 69.99
C ALA A 121 53.00 24.83 68.71
N SER A 122 52.08 25.76 68.49
CA SER A 122 50.99 26.45 69.22
C SER A 122 50.27 27.31 68.14
N SER A 123 48.96 27.51 68.09
CA SER A 123 48.23 28.57 68.81
C SER A 123 46.86 28.77 68.10
N SER A 124 45.79 28.86 68.89
CA SER A 124 44.44 29.36 68.55
C SER A 124 44.37 30.90 68.84
N PRO A 125 43.24 31.66 68.75
CA PRO A 125 41.84 31.35 68.39
C PRO A 125 41.22 32.34 67.36
N SER A 126 40.01 32.21 66.80
CA SER A 126 38.73 32.60 67.41
C SER A 126 37.63 32.76 66.33
N CYS A 127 36.38 32.45 66.70
CA CYS A 127 35.10 32.74 66.04
C CYS A 127 34.49 34.01 66.66
N PRO A 128 33.48 34.74 66.08
CA PRO A 128 32.08 34.24 66.09
C PRO A 128 31.09 34.77 65.00
N ARG A 129 29.87 34.25 65.14
CA ARG A 129 28.57 34.36 64.43
C ARG A 129 27.89 35.75 64.32
N GLY A 130 26.95 35.82 63.37
CA GLY A 130 25.62 36.49 63.44
C GLY A 130 25.48 37.78 62.60
N GLN A 131 24.37 38.20 61.99
CA GLN A 131 22.99 37.72 61.73
C GLN A 131 22.27 38.82 60.89
N SER A 132 21.23 38.46 60.10
CA SER A 132 19.99 39.25 59.78
C SER A 132 19.93 40.41 58.74
N GLY A 133 18.80 40.43 57.99
CA GLY A 133 18.18 41.62 57.34
C GLY A 133 17.97 41.54 55.80
N GLN A 134 16.93 40.93 55.21
CA GLN A 134 15.57 41.41 54.84
C GLN A 134 15.42 42.49 53.70
N VAL A 135 14.45 42.24 52.77
CA VAL A 135 13.54 43.21 52.03
C VAL A 135 14.00 43.72 50.63
N LYS A 136 13.24 43.83 49.51
CA LYS A 136 11.82 43.68 49.05
C LYS A 136 11.72 43.61 47.49
N HIS A 137 10.57 43.15 46.96
CA HIS A 137 10.09 43.24 45.55
C HIS A 137 9.87 44.68 45.02
N PRO A 138 9.67 44.88 43.69
CA PRO A 138 8.31 45.26 43.24
C PRO A 138 7.87 44.79 41.83
N SER A 139 6.55 44.86 41.60
CA SER A 139 5.81 45.11 40.34
C SER A 139 4.62 46.05 40.70
N PRO A 140 3.70 46.56 39.84
CA PRO A 140 3.59 46.70 38.36
C PRO A 140 3.15 48.14 37.89
N ARG A 141 2.94 48.40 36.58
CA ARG A 141 2.05 49.44 35.95
C ARG A 141 2.09 49.25 34.41
N ARG A 142 1.00 48.90 33.69
CA ARG A 142 -0.12 49.69 33.11
C ARG A 142 0.29 51.00 32.44
N ASP A 143 0.11 51.07 31.12
CA ASP A 143 -0.43 52.24 30.41
C ASP A 143 -1.20 51.85 29.15
N CYS A 144 -2.24 52.64 28.89
CA CYS A 144 -3.28 52.51 27.88
C CYS A 144 -3.07 53.62 26.84
N PHE A 145 -3.16 53.31 25.54
CA PHE A 145 -3.52 54.31 24.53
C PHE A 145 -4.39 53.69 23.43
N THR A 146 -5.58 54.28 23.32
CA THR A 146 -6.59 54.12 22.29
C THR A 146 -6.16 54.73 20.96
N GLN A 147 -6.47 54.06 19.85
CA GLN A 147 -6.87 54.75 18.62
C GLN A 147 -7.89 53.92 17.83
N GLN A 148 -9.12 54.43 17.79
CA GLN A 148 -10.16 54.02 16.83
C GLN A 148 -9.86 54.64 15.47
N SER A 149 -9.96 53.89 14.37
CA SER A 149 -10.72 54.35 13.20
C SER A 149 -11.07 53.23 12.20
N ARG A 150 -12.39 53.08 12.03
CA ARG A 150 -13.18 52.84 10.81
C ARG A 150 -13.16 51.48 10.09
N LEU A 151 -14.37 50.93 10.09
CA LEU A 151 -14.91 49.85 9.27
C LEU A 151 -14.87 50.15 7.76
N SER A 152 -14.63 49.11 6.96
CA SER A 152 -15.39 48.86 5.74
C SER A 152 -15.57 47.35 5.52
N THR A 153 -16.85 47.01 5.41
CA THR A 153 -17.54 45.72 5.32
C THR A 153 -17.21 44.84 4.11
N SER A 154 -17.07 43.51 4.30
CA SER A 154 -17.82 42.49 3.55
C SER A 154 -17.70 41.06 4.15
N ALA A 155 -18.82 40.60 4.69
CA ALA A 155 -19.38 39.23 4.89
C ALA A 155 -18.58 38.05 5.52
N PRO A 156 -19.26 37.14 6.26
CA PRO A 156 -18.67 36.27 7.27
C PRO A 156 -18.71 34.77 6.89
N GLN A 157 -17.59 34.05 6.94
CA GLN A 157 -17.61 32.58 6.94
C GLN A 157 -16.39 31.88 7.55
N ALA A 158 -15.60 32.59 8.36
CA ALA A 158 -14.56 31.98 9.17
C ALA A 158 -14.85 32.37 10.61
N LEU A 159 -15.05 31.37 11.48
CA LEU A 159 -14.95 31.39 12.95
C LEU A 159 -15.94 30.38 13.57
N VAL A 160 -15.76 29.10 13.27
CA VAL A 160 -16.10 28.00 14.21
C VAL A 160 -15.08 26.87 14.00
N PHE A 161 -13.81 27.12 14.34
CA PHE A 161 -12.76 26.09 14.26
C PHE A 161 -11.97 25.90 15.55
N ASP A 162 -12.38 26.56 16.63
CA ASP A 162 -11.59 26.58 17.86
C ASP A 162 -12.41 26.04 19.03
N ARG A 163 -12.39 24.72 19.18
CA ARG A 163 -12.68 23.95 20.42
C ARG A 163 -12.86 22.46 20.09
N TYR A 164 -11.79 21.72 19.82
CA TYR A 164 -11.73 20.26 20.11
C TYR A 164 -10.27 19.77 20.01
N TYR A 165 -9.34 20.43 20.70
CA TYR A 165 -7.95 19.97 20.79
C TYR A 165 -7.44 20.07 22.22
N SER A 166 -7.80 19.06 23.04
CA SER A 166 -7.03 18.61 24.20
C SER A 166 -7.87 17.60 25.00
N LEU A 167 -7.69 16.31 24.72
CA LEU A 167 -7.98 15.28 25.71
C LEU A 167 -6.87 14.23 25.64
N GLY A 168 -6.25 13.96 26.79
CA GLY A 168 -5.04 13.14 26.92
C GLY A 168 -5.22 11.66 26.54
N SER A 169 -4.14 10.89 26.72
CA SER A 169 -3.99 9.47 26.35
C SER A 169 -5.17 8.54 26.69
N THR A 170 -5.95 8.84 27.74
CA THR A 170 -7.15 8.07 28.11
C THR A 170 -8.33 8.25 27.15
N SER A 171 -8.46 9.41 26.51
CA SER A 171 -9.54 9.70 25.55
C SER A 171 -9.32 9.05 24.19
N HIS A 172 -8.07 8.82 23.79
CA HIS A 172 -7.75 8.13 22.54
C HIS A 172 -8.14 6.66 22.61
N ARG A 173 -7.90 5.97 23.74
CA ARG A 173 -8.30 4.57 23.92
C ARG A 173 -9.81 4.37 23.81
N GLY A 174 -10.61 5.25 24.42
CA GLY A 174 -12.07 5.16 24.34
C GLY A 174 -12.60 5.32 22.91
N MET A 175 -12.06 6.28 22.13
CA MET A 175 -12.45 6.47 20.73
C MET A 175 -12.01 5.30 19.83
N ASP A 176 -10.85 4.72 20.12
CA ASP A 176 -10.36 3.52 19.43
C ASP A 176 -11.27 2.31 19.67
N ASP A 177 -11.67 2.07 20.92
CA ASP A 177 -12.57 0.98 21.30
C ASP A 177 -13.97 1.14 20.65
N ASP A 178 -14.48 2.37 20.59
CA ASP A 178 -15.76 2.70 19.94
C ASP A 178 -15.71 2.41 18.43
N LEU A 179 -14.65 2.85 17.75
CA LEU A 179 -14.47 2.59 16.31
C LEU A 179 -14.26 1.11 16.02
N LEU A 180 -13.47 0.41 16.84
CA LEU A 180 -13.27 -1.03 16.68
C LEU A 180 -14.59 -1.79 16.83
N SER A 181 -15.42 -1.38 17.79
CA SER A 181 -16.78 -1.93 17.97
C SER A 181 -17.67 -1.66 16.76
N LEU A 182 -17.59 -0.47 16.15
CA LEU A 182 -18.28 -0.19 14.89
C LEU A 182 -17.79 -1.08 13.76
N VAL A 183 -16.47 -1.30 13.63
CA VAL A 183 -15.91 -2.21 12.62
C VAL A 183 -16.47 -3.61 12.80
N LYS A 184 -16.48 -4.16 14.03
CA LYS A 184 -17.07 -5.48 14.34
C LYS A 184 -18.51 -5.60 13.82
N ASN A 185 -19.32 -4.56 14.01
CA ASN A 185 -20.72 -4.54 13.56
C ASN A 185 -20.90 -4.48 12.03
N THR A 186 -19.86 -4.08 11.28
CA THR A 186 -19.92 -4.09 9.81
C THR A 186 -19.60 -5.43 9.19
N ILE A 187 -18.91 -6.31 9.92
CA ILE A 187 -18.42 -7.59 9.39
C ILE A 187 -19.61 -8.55 9.23
N PRO A 188 -19.84 -9.11 8.03
CA PRO A 188 -20.93 -10.04 7.82
C PRO A 188 -20.72 -11.33 8.62
N PRO A 189 -21.78 -11.87 9.26
CA PRO A 189 -21.68 -13.18 9.88
C PRO A 189 -21.53 -14.27 8.83
N LEU A 190 -20.66 -15.25 9.11
CA LEU A 190 -20.55 -16.46 8.32
C LEU A 190 -21.80 -17.31 8.52
N THR A 191 -22.57 -17.53 7.45
CA THR A 191 -23.82 -18.31 7.50
C THR A 191 -23.95 -19.22 6.28
N SER A 192 -24.59 -20.38 6.45
CA SER A 192 -24.85 -21.32 5.35
C SER A 192 -25.92 -20.82 4.35
N LYS A 193 -26.56 -19.69 4.63
CA LYS A 193 -27.61 -19.10 3.77
C LYS A 193 -27.04 -18.26 2.63
N LYS A 194 -25.79 -17.85 2.73
CA LYS A 194 -25.14 -17.02 1.71
C LYS A 194 -24.49 -17.89 0.63
N HIS A 195 -24.38 -17.32 -0.57
CA HIS A 195 -23.73 -17.93 -1.72
C HIS A 195 -22.44 -17.19 -2.08
N LYS A 196 -21.54 -17.88 -2.78
CA LYS A 196 -20.22 -17.37 -3.17
C LYS A 196 -20.33 -16.00 -3.86
N GLY A 197 -19.58 -15.04 -3.33
CA GLY A 197 -19.45 -13.68 -3.82
C GLY A 197 -20.41 -12.69 -3.16
N GLN A 198 -21.20 -13.09 -2.17
CA GLN A 198 -22.07 -12.15 -1.44
C GLN A 198 -21.31 -11.36 -0.38
N ASP A 199 -20.21 -11.90 0.16
CA ASP A 199 -19.43 -11.27 1.23
C ASP A 199 -18.17 -10.55 0.70
N GLY A 200 -17.98 -10.48 -0.62
CA GLY A 200 -16.98 -9.59 -1.22
C GLY A 200 -16.46 -10.06 -2.56
N ARG A 201 -16.67 -9.23 -3.60
CA ARG A 201 -15.97 -9.36 -4.89
C ARG A 201 -15.11 -8.13 -5.08
N ILE A 202 -13.82 -8.25 -4.81
CA ILE A 202 -12.89 -7.11 -4.79
C ILE A 202 -12.11 -7.08 -6.09
N GLY A 203 -12.09 -5.93 -6.76
CA GLY A 203 -11.26 -5.71 -7.94
C GLY A 203 -10.00 -4.93 -7.60
N ILE A 204 -8.83 -5.41 -8.02
CA ILE A 204 -7.55 -4.74 -7.92
C ILE A 204 -7.15 -4.29 -9.33
N ILE A 205 -7.00 -2.98 -9.54
CA ILE A 205 -6.51 -2.37 -10.78
C ILE A 205 -5.05 -1.98 -10.56
N GLY A 206 -4.13 -2.69 -11.21
CA GLY A 206 -2.70 -2.47 -11.03
C GLY A 206 -1.89 -3.59 -11.65
N GLY A 207 -0.60 -3.65 -11.35
CA GLY A 207 0.31 -4.61 -11.97
C GLY A 207 0.72 -4.22 -13.38
N CYS A 208 1.96 -3.75 -13.49
CA CYS A 208 2.68 -3.57 -14.74
C CYS A 208 3.80 -4.62 -14.88
N GLN A 209 4.57 -4.52 -15.95
CA GLN A 209 5.68 -5.44 -16.26
C GLN A 209 6.63 -5.66 -15.08
N ASP A 210 6.96 -4.59 -14.34
CA ASP A 210 7.97 -4.65 -13.28
C ASP A 210 7.36 -4.88 -11.88
N TYR A 211 6.12 -4.47 -11.66
CA TYR A 211 5.49 -4.45 -10.32
C TYR A 211 4.36 -5.47 -10.21
N THR A 212 4.71 -6.76 -10.25
CA THR A 212 3.75 -7.88 -10.15
C THR A 212 3.43 -8.27 -8.71
N GLY A 213 4.32 -8.00 -7.75
CA GLY A 213 4.13 -8.36 -6.34
C GLY A 213 3.05 -7.53 -5.63
N ALA A 214 3.02 -6.22 -5.89
CA ALA A 214 2.07 -5.29 -5.29
C ALA A 214 0.58 -5.66 -5.53
N PRO A 215 0.12 -5.87 -6.78
CA PRO A 215 -1.27 -6.29 -7.01
C PRO A 215 -1.57 -7.67 -6.41
N TYR A 216 -0.58 -8.58 -6.37
CA TYR A 216 -0.73 -9.88 -5.68
C TYR A 216 -0.97 -9.69 -4.18
N PHE A 217 -0.13 -8.90 -3.49
CA PHE A 217 -0.25 -8.65 -2.06
C PHE A 217 -1.59 -8.01 -1.71
N ALA A 218 -2.07 -7.05 -2.51
CA ALA A 218 -3.41 -6.48 -2.32
C ALA A 218 -4.50 -7.54 -2.52
N ALA A 219 -4.43 -8.31 -3.61
CA ALA A 219 -5.45 -9.29 -3.95
C ALA A 219 -5.56 -10.45 -2.94
N ILE A 220 -4.43 -11.00 -2.50
CA ILE A 220 -4.40 -12.10 -1.54
C ILE A 220 -4.77 -11.63 -0.12
N SER A 221 -4.44 -10.38 0.22
CA SER A 221 -4.84 -9.80 1.51
C SER A 221 -6.34 -9.60 1.56
N ALA A 222 -6.98 -9.20 0.45
CA ALA A 222 -8.43 -9.13 0.36
C ALA A 222 -9.09 -10.50 0.61
N LEU A 223 -8.59 -11.57 -0.03
CA LEU A 223 -9.10 -12.92 0.21
C LEU A 223 -8.91 -13.35 1.67
N LYS A 224 -7.72 -13.17 2.23
CA LYS A 224 -7.43 -13.56 3.61
C LYS A 224 -8.17 -12.74 4.66
N ALA A 225 -8.51 -11.48 4.35
CA ALA A 225 -9.35 -10.65 5.21
C ALA A 225 -10.82 -11.09 5.19
N GLY A 226 -11.26 -11.87 4.19
CA GLY A 226 -12.60 -12.45 4.14
C GLY A 226 -13.39 -12.17 2.85
N ALA A 227 -12.78 -11.63 1.79
CA ALA A 227 -13.45 -11.54 0.50
C ALA A 227 -13.66 -12.93 -0.12
N ASP A 228 -14.85 -13.16 -0.67
CA ASP A 228 -15.17 -14.40 -1.39
C ASP A 228 -14.40 -14.55 -2.71
N LEU A 229 -14.15 -13.44 -3.40
CA LEU A 229 -13.51 -13.40 -4.71
C LEU A 229 -12.62 -12.16 -4.83
N SER A 230 -11.44 -12.35 -5.42
CA SER A 230 -10.48 -11.29 -5.71
C SER A 230 -10.09 -11.34 -7.18
N HIS A 231 -10.34 -10.23 -7.87
CA HIS A 231 -10.09 -10.05 -9.30
C HIS A 231 -8.90 -9.10 -9.46
N VAL A 232 -7.91 -9.47 -10.26
CA VAL A 232 -6.78 -8.60 -10.58
C VAL A 232 -6.84 -8.22 -12.04
N PHE A 233 -6.96 -6.93 -12.35
CA PHE A 233 -6.88 -6.39 -13.70
C PHE A 233 -5.51 -5.77 -13.88
N CYS A 234 -4.67 -6.42 -14.67
CA CYS A 234 -3.27 -6.06 -14.85
C CYS A 234 -2.88 -6.04 -16.32
N THR A 235 -1.65 -5.59 -16.59
CA THR A 235 -1.08 -5.70 -17.92
C THR A 235 -0.91 -7.16 -18.32
N LYS A 236 -0.87 -7.40 -19.62
CA LYS A 236 -0.73 -8.74 -20.17
C LYS A 236 0.53 -9.46 -19.68
N GLU A 237 1.65 -8.74 -19.61
CA GLU A 237 2.95 -9.29 -19.18
C GLU A 237 3.03 -9.57 -17.68
N ALA A 238 2.27 -8.84 -16.85
CA ALA A 238 2.22 -9.07 -15.40
C ALA A 238 1.45 -10.35 -15.04
N ALA A 239 0.48 -10.74 -15.87
CA ALA A 239 -0.50 -11.77 -15.52
C ALA A 239 0.07 -13.18 -15.30
N PRO A 240 1.02 -13.70 -16.13
CA PRO A 240 1.59 -15.03 -15.89
C PRO A 240 2.28 -15.14 -14.52
N VAL A 241 2.98 -14.08 -14.12
CA VAL A 241 3.68 -14.01 -12.83
C VAL A 241 2.70 -13.92 -11.66
N ILE A 242 1.67 -13.07 -11.75
CA ILE A 242 0.66 -12.96 -10.69
C ILE A 242 -0.11 -14.28 -10.52
N LYS A 243 -0.45 -14.95 -11.64
CA LYS A 243 -1.14 -16.26 -11.62
C LYS A 243 -0.29 -17.37 -10.99
N SER A 244 1.04 -17.30 -11.11
CA SER A 244 1.91 -18.33 -10.52
C SER A 244 2.06 -18.18 -9.00
N TYR A 245 1.77 -17.01 -8.43
CA TYR A 245 1.80 -16.80 -6.99
C TYR A 245 0.63 -17.46 -6.25
N SER A 246 -0.55 -17.53 -6.86
CA SER A 246 -1.73 -18.17 -6.24
C SER A 246 -2.80 -18.58 -7.26
N PRO A 247 -3.32 -19.82 -7.17
CA PRO A 247 -4.43 -20.28 -8.01
C PRO A 247 -5.80 -19.70 -7.61
N GLU A 248 -5.90 -19.06 -6.44
CA GLU A 248 -7.15 -18.50 -5.91
C GLU A 248 -7.54 -17.18 -6.60
N LEU A 249 -6.57 -16.47 -7.19
CA LEU A 249 -6.78 -15.16 -7.79
C LEU A 249 -7.36 -15.27 -9.21
N ILE A 250 -8.38 -14.46 -9.50
CA ILE A 250 -8.93 -14.35 -10.85
C ILE A 250 -8.23 -13.21 -11.58
N VAL A 251 -7.22 -13.54 -12.38
CA VAL A 251 -6.34 -12.56 -13.04
C VAL A 251 -6.75 -12.29 -14.50
N HIS A 252 -7.04 -11.03 -14.81
CA HIS A 252 -7.51 -10.50 -16.09
C HIS A 252 -6.39 -9.69 -16.78
N PRO A 253 -5.72 -10.24 -17.81
CA PRO A 253 -4.64 -9.58 -18.56
C PRO A 253 -5.22 -8.60 -19.61
N VAL A 254 -5.83 -7.51 -19.17
CA VAL A 254 -6.58 -6.59 -20.06
C VAL A 254 -6.21 -5.12 -19.92
N LEU A 255 -5.42 -4.73 -18.92
CA LEU A 255 -5.26 -3.32 -18.53
C LEU A 255 -4.56 -2.46 -19.59
N ASP A 256 -3.68 -3.07 -20.39
CA ASP A 256 -2.93 -2.48 -21.50
C ASP A 256 -3.54 -2.79 -22.88
N SER A 257 -4.73 -3.41 -22.92
CA SER A 257 -5.44 -3.70 -24.17
C SER A 257 -6.00 -2.42 -24.81
N PRO A 258 -6.07 -2.30 -26.15
CA PRO A 258 -6.75 -1.19 -26.81
C PRO A 258 -8.22 -1.00 -26.40
N ASN A 259 -8.89 -2.08 -25.98
CA ASN A 259 -10.27 -2.10 -25.47
C ASN A 259 -10.35 -2.41 -23.97
N ALA A 260 -9.30 -2.03 -23.21
CA ALA A 260 -9.18 -2.34 -21.78
C ALA A 260 -10.40 -1.88 -20.97
N VAL A 261 -10.89 -0.67 -21.25
CA VAL A 261 -12.01 -0.06 -20.52
C VAL A 261 -13.28 -0.89 -20.72
N GLU A 262 -13.58 -1.31 -21.94
CA GLU A 262 -14.74 -2.13 -22.26
C GLU A 262 -14.65 -3.53 -21.64
N GLU A 263 -13.47 -4.14 -21.62
CA GLU A 263 -13.27 -5.46 -20.98
C GLU A 263 -13.42 -5.39 -19.46
N ILE A 264 -12.87 -4.37 -18.82
CA ILE A 264 -12.99 -4.17 -17.36
C ILE A 264 -14.44 -3.81 -17.00
N GLU A 265 -15.12 -3.00 -17.82
CA GLU A 265 -16.50 -2.58 -17.57
C GLU A 265 -17.47 -3.75 -17.45
N LYS A 266 -17.25 -4.86 -18.18
CA LYS A 266 -18.07 -6.08 -18.08
C LYS A 266 -18.07 -6.69 -16.67
N TRP A 267 -17.02 -6.43 -15.89
CA TRP A 267 -16.87 -6.95 -14.54
C TRP A 267 -17.36 -5.99 -13.46
N LEU A 268 -17.32 -4.67 -13.69
CA LEU A 268 -17.73 -3.67 -12.71
C LEU A 268 -19.09 -3.94 -12.05
N PRO A 269 -20.17 -4.37 -12.76
CA PRO A 269 -21.45 -4.68 -12.13
C PRO A 269 -21.42 -5.79 -11.06
N ARG A 270 -20.37 -6.62 -11.07
CA ARG A 270 -20.19 -7.74 -10.15
C ARG A 270 -19.28 -7.39 -8.97
N LEU A 271 -18.49 -6.32 -9.09
CA LEU A 271 -17.53 -5.93 -8.07
C LEU A 271 -18.21 -5.10 -6.99
N HIS A 272 -17.82 -5.36 -5.75
CA HIS A 272 -18.34 -4.69 -4.57
C HIS A 272 -17.43 -3.54 -4.09
N SER A 273 -16.15 -3.58 -4.44
CA SER A 273 -15.19 -2.50 -4.20
C SER A 273 -14.05 -2.61 -5.22
N LEU A 274 -13.40 -1.48 -5.46
CA LEU A 274 -12.21 -1.39 -6.30
C LEU A 274 -11.02 -0.87 -5.49
N VAL A 275 -9.83 -1.43 -5.73
CA VAL A 275 -8.55 -0.92 -5.23
C VAL A 275 -7.72 -0.56 -6.46
N VAL A 276 -7.21 0.65 -6.53
CA VAL A 276 -6.50 1.16 -7.70
C VAL A 276 -5.13 1.65 -7.31
N GLY A 277 -4.11 1.17 -8.05
CA GLY A 277 -2.74 1.66 -7.93
C GLY A 277 -1.66 0.67 -7.53
N PRO A 278 -1.90 -0.44 -6.80
CA PRO A 278 -0.85 -1.40 -6.46
C PRO A 278 -0.09 -1.89 -7.69
N GLY A 279 1.17 -1.46 -7.84
CA GLY A 279 2.02 -1.78 -8.99
C GLY A 279 1.51 -1.28 -10.34
N LEU A 280 0.67 -0.24 -10.38
CA LEU A 280 0.08 0.26 -11.63
C LEU A 280 1.13 0.84 -12.60
N GLY A 281 2.20 1.43 -12.07
CA GLY A 281 3.14 2.20 -12.86
C GLY A 281 2.56 3.56 -13.28
N ARG A 282 3.30 4.29 -14.11
CA ARG A 282 2.98 5.69 -14.48
C ARG A 282 2.93 5.93 -15.97
N GLU A 283 2.72 4.87 -16.75
CA GLU A 283 2.60 4.98 -18.20
C GLU A 283 1.31 5.74 -18.58
N GLY A 284 1.43 6.74 -19.45
CA GLY A 284 0.32 7.64 -19.78
C GLY A 284 -0.93 6.94 -20.33
N LEU A 285 -0.75 5.89 -21.16
CA LEU A 285 -1.88 5.14 -21.72
C LEU A 285 -2.64 4.37 -20.63
N LEU A 286 -1.92 3.67 -19.74
CA LEU A 286 -2.51 2.97 -18.60
C LEU A 286 -3.24 3.93 -17.67
N LEU A 287 -2.63 5.08 -17.35
CA LEU A 287 -3.25 6.09 -16.50
C LEU A 287 -4.56 6.64 -17.10
N LYS A 288 -4.63 6.79 -18.43
CA LYS A 288 -5.87 7.17 -19.13
C LYS A 288 -6.94 6.08 -19.00
N THR A 289 -6.58 4.82 -19.25
CA THR A 289 -7.49 3.68 -19.05
C THR A 289 -8.02 3.64 -17.62
N VAL A 290 -7.14 3.76 -16.62
CA VAL A 290 -7.51 3.71 -15.20
C VAL A 290 -8.43 4.86 -14.81
N LYS A 291 -8.19 6.07 -15.33
CA LYS A 291 -9.10 7.20 -15.14
C LYS A 291 -10.52 6.86 -15.61
N GLU A 292 -10.67 6.32 -16.82
CA GLU A 292 -11.97 5.96 -17.38
C GLU A 292 -12.65 4.83 -16.58
N VAL A 293 -11.87 3.88 -16.07
CA VAL A 293 -12.36 2.82 -15.16
C VAL A 293 -12.84 3.40 -13.83
N ILE A 294 -12.13 4.36 -13.24
CA ILE A 294 -12.55 5.05 -12.01
C ILE A 294 -13.88 5.79 -12.27
N GLU A 295 -13.98 6.54 -13.38
CA GLU A 295 -15.20 7.26 -13.75
C GLU A 295 -16.40 6.32 -13.92
N LYS A 296 -16.23 5.19 -14.60
CA LYS A 296 -17.27 4.14 -14.75
C LYS A 296 -17.60 3.43 -13.44
N SER A 297 -16.66 3.37 -12.49
CA SER A 297 -16.91 2.78 -11.17
C SER A 297 -17.72 3.74 -10.29
N LYS A 298 -17.46 5.06 -10.40
CA LYS A 298 -18.23 6.11 -9.70
C LYS A 298 -19.68 6.16 -10.16
N THR A 299 -19.95 6.03 -11.46
CA THR A 299 -21.33 6.01 -11.97
C THR A 299 -22.14 4.81 -11.49
N ARG A 300 -21.46 3.77 -10.99
CA ARG A 300 -22.04 2.55 -10.41
C ARG A 300 -22.05 2.56 -8.88
N ASP A 301 -21.61 3.66 -8.26
CA ASP A 301 -21.60 3.84 -6.80
C ASP A 301 -20.77 2.76 -6.06
N ILE A 302 -19.72 2.25 -6.72
CA ILE A 302 -18.77 1.26 -6.18
C ILE A 302 -17.74 1.97 -5.30
N PRO A 303 -17.51 1.56 -4.03
CA PRO A 303 -16.41 2.07 -3.22
C PRO A 303 -15.04 1.91 -3.90
N ILE A 304 -14.17 2.93 -3.80
CA ILE A 304 -12.88 2.96 -4.48
C ILE A 304 -11.77 3.34 -3.50
N VAL A 305 -10.80 2.45 -3.31
CA VAL A 305 -9.55 2.72 -2.60
C VAL A 305 -8.48 3.10 -3.62
N ILE A 306 -7.83 4.25 -3.45
CA ILE A 306 -6.73 4.70 -4.29
C ILE A 306 -5.44 4.67 -3.48
N ASP A 307 -4.47 3.88 -3.92
CA ASP A 307 -3.17 3.69 -3.26
C ASP A 307 -2.02 3.88 -4.26
N ALA A 308 -0.79 4.06 -3.77
CA ALA A 308 0.44 4.08 -4.57
C ALA A 308 0.34 4.93 -5.87
N ASP A 309 0.58 4.34 -7.04
CA ASP A 309 0.54 5.07 -8.32
C ASP A 309 -0.88 5.51 -8.74
N GLY A 310 -1.93 4.97 -8.11
CA GLY A 310 -3.28 5.53 -8.20
C GLY A 310 -3.32 6.94 -7.60
N LEU A 311 -2.59 7.18 -6.49
CA LEU A 311 -2.46 8.52 -5.91
C LEU A 311 -1.66 9.44 -6.83
N TRP A 312 -0.67 8.90 -7.56
CA TRP A 312 0.02 9.67 -8.60
C TRP A 312 -0.98 10.19 -9.65
N LEU A 313 -1.89 9.35 -10.17
CA LEU A 313 -2.96 9.81 -11.06
C LEU A 313 -3.79 10.94 -10.44
N VAL A 314 -4.15 10.83 -9.16
CA VAL A 314 -4.90 11.86 -8.43
C VAL A 314 -4.10 13.16 -8.32
N THR A 315 -2.78 13.13 -8.12
CA THR A 315 -1.96 14.36 -8.12
C THR A 315 -2.01 15.08 -9.48
N GLN A 316 -2.07 14.35 -10.58
CA GLN A 316 -2.11 14.94 -11.93
C GLN A 316 -3.51 15.44 -12.29
N GLN A 317 -4.55 14.73 -11.82
CA GLN A 317 -5.93 15.07 -12.11
C GLN A 317 -6.84 14.78 -10.90
N PRO A 318 -6.90 15.69 -9.91
CA PRO A 318 -7.68 15.46 -8.68
C PRO A 318 -9.17 15.21 -8.93
N SER A 319 -9.72 15.82 -9.99
CA SER A 319 -11.13 15.70 -10.39
C SER A 319 -11.58 14.26 -10.69
N VAL A 320 -10.64 13.32 -10.92
CA VAL A 320 -10.97 11.91 -11.14
C VAL A 320 -11.75 11.31 -9.96
N ILE A 321 -11.44 11.71 -8.72
CA ILE A 321 -12.04 11.16 -7.50
C ILE A 321 -12.60 12.22 -6.55
N GLN A 322 -12.28 13.51 -6.77
CA GLN A 322 -12.79 14.62 -5.96
C GLN A 322 -14.32 14.58 -5.83
N GLY A 323 -14.83 14.79 -4.61
CA GLY A 323 -16.25 14.78 -4.27
C GLY A 323 -16.91 13.40 -4.24
N TYR A 324 -16.18 12.31 -4.49
CA TYR A 324 -16.74 10.97 -4.46
C TYR A 324 -16.70 10.38 -3.04
N HIS A 325 -17.77 10.52 -2.27
CA HIS A 325 -17.79 10.17 -0.84
C HIS A 325 -17.48 8.68 -0.50
N LYS A 326 -17.58 7.76 -1.47
CA LYS A 326 -17.14 6.35 -1.31
C LYS A 326 -15.68 6.10 -1.70
N GLY A 327 -14.93 7.16 -1.99
CA GLY A 327 -13.49 7.09 -2.27
C GLY A 327 -12.66 7.19 -0.99
N ILE A 328 -11.56 6.44 -0.95
CA ILE A 328 -10.58 6.44 0.14
C ILE A 328 -9.20 6.61 -0.46
N LEU A 329 -8.43 7.60 0.00
CA LEU A 329 -7.03 7.79 -0.38
C LEU A 329 -6.12 7.27 0.72
N THR A 330 -5.05 6.54 0.38
CA THR A 330 -4.12 5.96 1.36
C THR A 330 -2.68 6.47 1.24
N PRO A 331 -2.43 7.79 1.22
CA PRO A 331 -1.08 8.31 1.02
C PRO A 331 -0.13 8.02 2.19
N ASN A 332 1.12 7.68 1.88
CA ASN A 332 2.23 7.90 2.81
C ASN A 332 2.61 9.39 2.87
N ILE A 333 3.54 9.78 3.75
CA ILE A 333 3.93 11.19 3.92
C ILE A 333 4.42 11.87 2.62
N MET A 334 5.12 11.14 1.75
CA MET A 334 5.62 11.69 0.49
C MET A 334 4.51 11.86 -0.54
N GLU A 335 3.61 10.88 -0.64
CA GLU A 335 2.42 10.94 -1.50
C GLU A 335 1.47 12.04 -1.02
N PHE A 336 1.29 12.18 0.29
CA PHE A 336 0.48 13.22 0.91
C PHE A 336 1.02 14.62 0.60
N THR A 337 2.32 14.82 0.75
CA THR A 337 2.97 16.11 0.42
C THR A 337 2.73 16.48 -1.04
N ARG A 338 2.84 15.52 -1.97
CA ARG A 338 2.57 15.76 -3.40
C ARG A 338 1.11 16.07 -3.68
N LEU A 339 0.18 15.35 -3.04
CA LEU A 339 -1.26 15.60 -3.18
C LEU A 339 -1.63 16.98 -2.63
N TYR A 340 -1.11 17.33 -1.46
CA TYR A 340 -1.33 18.63 -0.84
C TYR A 340 -0.84 19.75 -1.74
N GLN A 341 0.39 19.65 -2.27
CA GLN A 341 0.95 20.65 -3.20
C GLN A 341 0.19 20.75 -4.53
N ALA A 342 -0.42 19.66 -5.00
CA ALA A 342 -1.21 19.67 -6.24
C ALA A 342 -2.56 20.41 -6.09
N LEU A 343 -3.09 20.49 -4.86
CA LEU A 343 -4.41 21.06 -4.57
C LEU A 343 -4.36 22.42 -3.88
N ASN A 344 -3.38 22.61 -3.00
CA ASN A 344 -3.19 23.80 -2.21
C ASN A 344 -1.99 24.59 -2.77
N ARG A 345 -2.17 25.90 -2.97
CA ARG A 345 -1.10 26.78 -3.44
C ARG A 345 -0.08 27.12 -2.35
N GLU A 346 -0.51 27.03 -1.09
CA GLU A 346 0.34 27.30 0.06
C GLU A 346 1.15 26.06 0.45
N PRO A 347 2.39 26.24 0.92
CA PRO A 347 3.19 25.14 1.42
C PRO A 347 2.51 24.47 2.62
N MET A 348 2.64 23.16 2.68
CA MET A 348 2.15 22.37 3.82
C MET A 348 2.89 22.78 5.10
N ASP A 349 2.14 23.00 6.17
CA ASP A 349 2.73 23.15 7.49
C ASP A 349 3.18 21.77 8.00
N SER A 350 4.50 21.56 8.04
CA SER A 350 5.09 20.31 8.53
C SER A 350 5.01 20.15 10.05
N SER A 351 4.62 21.20 10.78
CA SER A 351 4.44 21.14 12.24
C SER A 351 3.05 20.61 12.64
N ASP A 352 2.04 20.72 11.76
CA ASP A 352 0.68 20.22 12.00
C ASP A 352 0.14 19.43 10.80
N HIS A 353 0.53 18.15 10.74
CA HIS A 353 0.05 17.23 9.72
C HIS A 353 -1.46 16.95 9.85
N GLN A 354 -2.06 17.02 11.05
CA GLN A 354 -3.49 16.72 11.22
C GLN A 354 -4.35 17.82 10.60
N HIS A 355 -3.97 19.08 10.84
CA HIS A 355 -4.64 20.23 10.23
C HIS A 355 -4.50 20.20 8.69
N SER A 356 -3.28 19.99 8.18
CA SER A 356 -3.02 19.87 6.74
C SER A 356 -3.82 18.73 6.11
N LEU A 357 -3.97 17.60 6.80
CA LEU A 357 -4.74 16.45 6.34
C LEU A 357 -6.24 16.75 6.24
N MET A 358 -6.79 17.43 7.25
CA MET A 358 -8.19 17.85 7.25
C MET A 358 -8.47 18.85 6.12
N GLN A 359 -7.58 19.80 5.90
CA GLN A 359 -7.67 20.74 4.77
C GLN A 359 -7.64 20.03 3.41
N LEU A 360 -6.74 19.05 3.23
CA LEU A 360 -6.70 18.25 2.01
C LEU A 360 -8.02 17.52 1.76
N SER A 361 -8.58 16.88 2.79
CA SER A 361 -9.85 16.16 2.67
C SER A 361 -11.01 17.08 2.28
N VAL A 362 -11.10 18.27 2.90
CA VAL A 362 -12.09 19.29 2.55
C VAL A 362 -11.91 19.77 1.11
N ALA A 363 -10.67 20.08 0.70
CA ALA A 363 -10.35 20.48 -0.67
C ALA A 363 -10.72 19.38 -1.70
N MET A 364 -10.60 18.11 -1.30
CA MET A 364 -11.02 16.95 -2.10
C MET A 364 -12.53 16.67 -2.06
N GLY A 365 -13.35 17.55 -1.48
CA GLY A 365 -14.80 17.39 -1.39
C GLY A 365 -15.23 16.40 -0.31
N ASN A 366 -14.60 16.50 0.87
CA ASN A 366 -14.85 15.62 2.02
C ASN A 366 -14.59 14.14 1.71
N LEU A 367 -13.50 13.89 0.99
CA LEU A 367 -13.03 12.54 0.67
C LEU A 367 -12.34 11.93 1.88
N THR A 368 -12.50 10.62 2.12
CA THR A 368 -11.75 9.98 3.22
C THR A 368 -10.27 9.86 2.86
N VAL A 369 -9.39 10.33 3.73
CA VAL A 369 -7.94 10.26 3.55
C VAL A 369 -7.30 9.58 4.76
N VAL A 370 -6.42 8.62 4.49
CA VAL A 370 -5.64 7.85 5.46
C VAL A 370 -4.16 8.20 5.29
N LEU A 371 -3.65 9.06 6.16
CA LEU A 371 -2.23 9.39 6.21
C LEU A 371 -1.48 8.29 6.96
N LYS A 372 -0.75 7.45 6.20
CA LYS A 372 0.05 6.34 6.74
C LYS A 372 1.28 6.89 7.47
N GLY A 373 1.51 6.45 8.70
CA GLY A 373 2.56 7.00 9.55
C GLY A 373 2.98 6.09 10.70
N GLU A 374 3.64 6.66 11.71
CA GLU A 374 3.87 5.95 12.98
C GLU A 374 2.54 5.58 13.63
N GLN A 375 1.61 6.54 13.64
CA GLN A 375 0.18 6.32 13.80
C GLN A 375 -0.51 6.63 12.45
N ASP A 376 -1.56 5.89 12.12
CA ASP A 376 -2.33 6.20 10.91
C ASP A 376 -3.42 7.20 11.28
N VAL A 377 -3.41 8.35 10.61
CA VAL A 377 -4.38 9.43 10.84
C VAL A 377 -5.42 9.40 9.73
N ILE A 378 -6.69 9.35 10.10
CA ILE A 378 -7.83 9.18 9.19
C ILE A 378 -8.73 10.40 9.32
N THR A 379 -9.17 10.98 8.21
CA THR A 379 -10.17 12.05 8.23
C THR A 379 -11.13 11.92 7.05
N ASP A 380 -12.37 12.38 7.26
CA ASP A 380 -13.37 12.64 6.21
C ASP A 380 -13.57 14.15 5.97
N GLY A 381 -12.68 14.98 6.52
CA GLY A 381 -12.73 16.44 6.43
C GLY A 381 -13.66 17.08 7.46
N SER A 382 -14.40 16.28 8.24
CA SER A 382 -15.21 16.76 9.36
C SER A 382 -14.56 16.43 10.72
N LYS A 383 -13.96 15.25 10.84
CA LYS A 383 -13.30 14.77 12.05
C LYS A 383 -11.98 14.10 11.72
N VAL A 384 -11.10 14.07 12.72
CA VAL A 384 -9.82 13.35 12.64
C VAL A 384 -9.88 12.20 13.64
N PHE A 385 -9.48 11.03 13.17
CA PHE A 385 -9.37 9.79 13.93
C PHE A 385 -7.93 9.29 13.84
N THR A 386 -7.45 8.61 14.86
CA THR A 386 -6.08 8.08 14.88
C THR A 386 -6.12 6.62 15.24
N CYS A 387 -5.64 5.73 14.37
CA CYS A 387 -5.42 4.34 14.71
C CYS A 387 -4.11 4.23 15.48
N SER A 388 -4.19 4.16 16.81
CA SER A 388 -3.03 4.15 17.70
C SER A 388 -2.43 2.75 17.94
N LEU A 389 -3.01 1.70 17.35
CA LEU A 389 -2.51 0.33 17.49
C LEU A 389 -1.03 0.23 17.09
N GLU A 390 -0.21 -0.34 17.97
CA GLU A 390 1.21 -0.49 17.70
C GLU A 390 1.45 -1.56 16.63
N GLY A 391 2.20 -1.17 15.60
CA GLY A 391 2.80 -2.11 14.64
C GLY A 391 4.16 -2.60 15.15
N SER A 392 5.16 -2.55 14.28
CA SER A 392 6.56 -2.79 14.60
C SER A 392 7.45 -1.76 13.90
N GLY A 393 8.72 -1.67 14.31
CA GLY A 393 9.71 -0.87 13.61
C GLY A 393 10.09 -1.39 12.21
N ARG A 394 9.60 -2.57 11.81
CA ARG A 394 9.96 -3.22 10.55
C ARG A 394 8.98 -2.85 9.43
N ARG A 395 9.50 -2.13 8.43
CA ARG A 395 8.76 -1.69 7.24
C ARG A 395 8.97 -2.64 6.05
N CYS A 396 8.00 -3.49 5.76
CA CYS A 396 8.04 -4.38 4.60
C CYS A 396 7.54 -3.63 3.35
N GLY A 397 8.13 -3.90 2.18
CA GLY A 397 7.82 -3.16 0.95
C GLY A 397 6.36 -3.23 0.52
N GLY A 398 5.68 -4.35 0.78
CA GLY A 398 4.27 -4.57 0.39
C GLY A 398 3.25 -4.36 1.51
N GLN A 399 3.64 -3.72 2.62
CA GLN A 399 2.72 -3.47 3.74
C GLN A 399 1.55 -2.54 3.32
N GLY A 400 1.80 -1.58 2.43
CA GLY A 400 0.77 -0.72 1.86
C GLY A 400 -0.24 -1.50 1.01
N ASP A 401 0.24 -2.50 0.26
CA ASP A 401 -0.62 -3.35 -0.56
C ASP A 401 -1.55 -4.23 0.31
N LEU A 402 -1.04 -4.75 1.43
CA LEU A 402 -1.88 -5.47 2.41
C LEU A 402 -3.00 -4.58 2.95
N LEU A 403 -2.65 -3.33 3.30
CA LEU A 403 -3.60 -2.33 3.77
C LEU A 403 -4.68 -2.05 2.72
N SER A 404 -4.28 -1.70 1.50
CA SER A 404 -5.23 -1.32 0.44
C SER A 404 -6.12 -2.49 0.01
N GLY A 405 -5.57 -3.70 -0.07
CA GLY A 405 -6.33 -4.92 -0.32
C GLY A 405 -7.39 -5.20 0.75
N SER A 406 -7.00 -5.17 2.03
CA SER A 406 -7.93 -5.36 3.15
C SER A 406 -8.97 -4.23 3.21
N MET A 407 -8.57 -3.00 2.91
CA MET A 407 -9.45 -1.84 2.91
C MET A 407 -10.56 -1.94 1.86
N GLY A 408 -10.31 -2.57 0.70
CA GLY A 408 -11.36 -2.87 -0.27
C GLY A 408 -12.47 -3.76 0.30
N VAL A 409 -12.10 -4.75 1.14
CA VAL A 409 -13.06 -5.63 1.82
C VAL A 409 -13.88 -4.85 2.84
N PHE A 410 -13.20 -4.15 3.73
CA PHE A 410 -13.86 -3.36 4.77
C PHE A 410 -14.74 -2.24 4.18
N ALA A 411 -14.34 -1.65 3.05
CA ALA A 411 -15.14 -0.64 2.36
C ALA A 411 -16.47 -1.23 1.89
N HIS A 412 -16.45 -2.41 1.26
CA HIS A 412 -17.68 -3.11 0.90
C HIS A 412 -18.57 -3.38 2.12
N TRP A 413 -18.01 -3.95 3.19
CA TRP A 413 -18.76 -4.29 4.39
C TRP A 413 -19.35 -3.08 5.09
N ALA A 414 -18.56 -2.03 5.29
CA ALA A 414 -19.01 -0.80 5.94
C ALA A 414 -20.10 -0.07 5.14
N HIS A 415 -19.94 0.05 3.82
CA HIS A 415 -20.97 0.67 2.98
C HIS A 415 -22.25 -0.17 2.93
N SER A 416 -22.14 -1.50 2.93
CA SER A 416 -23.31 -2.40 3.00
C SER A 416 -24.03 -2.30 4.34
N ALA A 417 -23.28 -2.25 5.45
CA ALA A 417 -23.82 -2.06 6.79
C ALA A 417 -24.49 -0.69 6.96
N SER A 418 -23.91 0.36 6.38
CA SER A 418 -24.50 1.70 6.34
C SER A 418 -25.82 1.72 5.56
N ALA A 419 -25.86 1.10 4.38
CA ALA A 419 -27.08 0.96 3.59
C ALA A 419 -28.17 0.15 4.32
N ALA A 420 -27.79 -0.83 5.14
CA ALA A 420 -28.69 -1.57 6.02
C ALA A 420 -29.07 -0.80 7.32
N GLY A 421 -28.52 0.40 7.53
CA GLY A 421 -28.79 1.26 8.67
C GLY A 421 -28.15 0.82 9.98
N VAL A 422 -27.15 -0.09 9.94
CA VAL A 422 -26.40 -0.60 11.09
C VAL A 422 -25.46 0.47 11.65
N ILE A 423 -24.80 1.22 10.76
CA ILE A 423 -23.96 2.37 11.11
C ILE A 423 -24.61 3.65 10.56
N ARG A 424 -24.72 4.69 11.41
CA ARG A 424 -25.39 5.96 11.05
C ARG A 424 -24.62 7.21 11.47
N SER A 425 -23.78 7.10 12.50
CA SER A 425 -23.12 8.23 13.15
C SER A 425 -21.74 8.55 12.59
N VAL A 426 -21.12 7.61 11.87
CA VAL A 426 -19.75 7.71 11.35
C VAL A 426 -19.76 7.36 9.88
N ASN A 427 -18.95 8.07 9.09
CA ASN A 427 -18.76 7.78 7.68
C ASN A 427 -18.30 6.32 7.49
N PRO A 428 -18.99 5.49 6.68
CA PRO A 428 -18.59 4.10 6.42
C PRO A 428 -17.15 3.96 5.93
N SER A 429 -16.65 4.91 5.14
CA SER A 429 -15.28 4.90 4.64
C SER A 429 -14.24 5.08 5.76
N VAL A 430 -14.57 5.84 6.82
CA VAL A 430 -13.72 5.98 8.01
C VAL A 430 -13.70 4.68 8.81
N VAL A 431 -14.87 4.05 9.01
CA VAL A 431 -14.95 2.74 9.69
C VAL A 431 -14.12 1.70 8.93
N ALA A 432 -14.24 1.69 7.60
CA ALA A 432 -13.46 0.79 6.76
C ALA A 432 -11.95 1.02 6.86
N ALA A 433 -11.53 2.29 6.78
CA ALA A 433 -10.13 2.67 6.93
C ALA A 433 -9.57 2.26 8.29
N TYR A 434 -10.32 2.48 9.37
CA TYR A 434 -9.90 2.14 10.73
C TYR A 434 -9.72 0.62 10.91
N GLY A 435 -10.66 -0.19 10.40
CA GLY A 435 -10.56 -1.65 10.42
C GLY A 435 -9.33 -2.17 9.67
N ALA A 436 -9.07 -1.64 8.47
CA ALA A 436 -7.94 -2.04 7.65
C ALA A 436 -6.58 -1.62 8.25
N CYS A 437 -6.48 -0.41 8.82
CA CYS A 437 -5.29 0.06 9.54
C CYS A 437 -5.01 -0.82 10.76
N SER A 438 -6.04 -1.09 11.57
CA SER A 438 -5.93 -1.95 12.76
C SER A 438 -5.44 -3.35 12.39
N LEU A 439 -6.04 -3.95 11.36
CA LEU A 439 -5.64 -5.28 10.87
C LEU A 439 -4.18 -5.27 10.40
N THR A 440 -3.79 -4.32 9.56
CA THR A 440 -2.42 -4.22 9.02
C THR A 440 -1.38 -4.09 10.13
N ARG A 441 -1.64 -3.24 11.13
CA ARG A 441 -0.75 -3.02 12.26
C ARG A 441 -0.64 -4.27 13.13
N GLN A 442 -1.75 -4.94 13.41
CA GLN A 442 -1.77 -6.20 14.15
C GLN A 442 -1.04 -7.33 13.42
N CYS A 443 -1.16 -7.42 12.09
CA CYS A 443 -0.37 -8.35 11.26
C CYS A 443 1.12 -8.06 11.35
N ASN A 444 1.52 -6.78 11.21
CA ASN A 444 2.91 -6.36 11.29
C ASN A 444 3.53 -6.68 12.66
N SER A 445 2.82 -6.37 13.75
CA SER A 445 3.26 -6.65 15.11
C SER A 445 3.48 -8.16 15.33
N GLN A 446 2.52 -9.01 14.94
CA GLN A 446 2.63 -10.47 15.10
C GLN A 446 3.74 -11.07 14.24
N ALA A 447 3.84 -10.67 12.97
CA ALA A 447 4.88 -11.18 12.08
C ALA A 447 6.26 -10.76 12.58
N PHE A 448 6.40 -9.54 13.08
CA PHE A 448 7.64 -9.06 13.68
C PHE A 448 8.02 -9.80 14.96
N GLN A 449 7.05 -10.14 15.82
CA GLN A 449 7.34 -10.95 17.01
C GLN A 449 7.90 -12.33 16.66
N ARG A 450 7.50 -12.90 15.51
CA ARG A 450 7.97 -14.21 15.05
C ARG A 450 9.28 -14.16 14.27
N HIS A 451 9.44 -13.18 13.39
CA HIS A 451 10.53 -13.13 12.41
C HIS A 451 11.54 -12.00 12.69
N GLY A 452 11.23 -11.06 13.57
CA GLY A 452 12.09 -9.93 13.90
C GLY A 452 12.55 -9.18 12.65
N ARG A 453 13.87 -9.00 12.50
CA ARG A 453 14.47 -8.26 11.38
C ARG A 453 14.11 -8.84 10.01
N SER A 454 13.94 -10.16 9.89
CA SER A 454 13.70 -10.83 8.61
C SER A 454 12.25 -10.77 8.13
N THR A 455 11.34 -10.18 8.91
CA THR A 455 9.92 -10.05 8.53
C THR A 455 9.74 -9.48 7.13
N THR A 456 8.91 -10.16 6.34
CA THR A 456 8.52 -9.83 4.97
C THR A 456 7.01 -9.60 4.87
N THR A 457 6.55 -9.11 3.71
CA THR A 457 5.10 -8.96 3.45
C THR A 457 4.39 -10.31 3.48
N SER A 458 5.02 -11.37 2.98
CA SER A 458 4.44 -12.72 2.99
C SER A 458 4.21 -13.23 4.41
N ASP A 459 5.11 -12.92 5.34
CA ASP A 459 4.93 -13.26 6.75
C ASP A 459 3.74 -12.50 7.35
N MET A 460 3.59 -11.21 7.04
CA MET A 460 2.42 -10.43 7.45
C MET A 460 1.10 -10.99 6.91
N ILE A 461 1.11 -11.48 5.66
CA ILE A 461 -0.06 -12.10 5.02
C ILE A 461 -0.48 -13.39 5.74
N GLN A 462 0.48 -14.15 6.29
CA GLN A 462 0.18 -15.35 7.10
C GLN A 462 -0.52 -14.99 8.41
N GLU A 463 -0.27 -13.79 8.96
CA GLU A 463 -0.90 -13.31 10.20
C GLU A 463 -2.29 -12.71 10.02
N ILE A 464 -2.81 -12.56 8.79
CA ILE A 464 -4.12 -11.92 8.59
C ILE A 464 -5.23 -12.66 9.34
N GLY A 465 -5.29 -13.99 9.26
CA GLY A 465 -6.34 -14.77 9.93
C GLY A 465 -6.28 -14.68 11.46
N SER A 466 -5.08 -14.79 12.04
CA SER A 466 -4.88 -14.66 13.49
C SER A 466 -5.18 -13.24 13.98
N ALA A 467 -4.72 -12.23 13.24
CA ALA A 467 -4.99 -10.82 13.52
C ALA A 467 -6.48 -10.50 13.46
N PHE A 468 -7.17 -10.99 12.41
CA PHE A 468 -8.58 -10.75 12.19
C PHE A 468 -9.41 -11.32 13.35
N LYS A 469 -9.18 -12.59 13.69
CA LYS A 469 -9.85 -13.24 14.83
C LYS A 469 -9.61 -12.48 16.13
N LYS A 470 -8.36 -12.07 16.38
CA LYS A 470 -8.00 -11.32 17.59
C LYS A 470 -8.70 -9.97 17.67
N LEU A 471 -8.81 -9.23 16.57
CA LEU A 471 -9.37 -7.88 16.58
C LEU A 471 -10.89 -7.88 16.52
N PHE A 472 -11.49 -8.79 15.75
CA PHE A 472 -12.87 -8.64 15.31
C PHE A 472 -13.81 -9.77 15.75
N GLU A 473 -13.29 -10.94 16.09
CA GLU A 473 -14.09 -12.11 16.49
C GLU A 473 -13.92 -12.48 17.97
N SER A 474 -13.07 -11.73 18.70
CA SER A 474 -12.81 -11.91 20.13
C SER A 474 -13.74 -11.11 21.02
#